data_AF-A0A8H7SDW2-F1
#
_entry.id   AF-A0A8H7SDW2-F1
#
_cell.length_a   1.000
_cell.length_b   1.000
_cell.length_c   1.000
_cell.angle_alpha   90.00
_cell.angle_beta   90.00
_cell.angle_gamma   90.00
#
_symmetry.space_group_name_H-M   'P 1'
#
loop_
_entity.id
_entity.type
_entity.pdbx_description
1 polymer ?
#
loop_
_entity_poly.entity_id
_entity_poly.type
_entity_poly.pdbx_seq_one_letter_code
_entity_poly.pdbx_strand_id
1 'polypeptide(L)'
;MKLFLYLTSHSSKKYISGPLAKSRQNVTENFGCPSCTSHFDTTIELGNHLDKIHTAKPRAEVDECFKALKHNDKWILSTGKIVGDSLYAFGKLQIGDHPSRSLIFDLGDSESYIKNGVFTEEEIEEIKTYKSPKRVQLPDDIKHYLNKFNCQSTADIRKANKRDIVGEHLNCKNIH
;
A
#
# COMPACT_ATOMS: atom_id res chain seq x y z
N MET A 1 39.68 55.33 -2.57
CA MET A 1 39.66 56.51 -1.68
C MET A 1 38.93 56.11 -0.39
N LYS A 2 39.63 56.13 0.77
CA LYS A 2 39.19 55.96 2.19
C LYS A 2 38.23 54.77 2.49
N LEU A 3 38.61 53.65 3.12
CA LEU A 3 39.34 53.40 4.38
C LEU A 3 38.67 54.06 5.60
N PHE A 4 37.89 53.28 6.34
CA PHE A 4 37.82 53.32 7.80
C PHE A 4 37.61 51.91 8.36
N LEU A 5 38.62 51.49 9.13
CA LEU A 5 38.66 50.34 10.03
C LEU A 5 37.72 50.57 11.23
N TYR A 6 37.21 49.51 11.86
CA TYR A 6 37.41 49.29 13.29
C TYR A 6 37.25 47.80 13.68
N LEU A 7 38.31 47.33 14.36
CA LEU A 7 38.55 46.13 15.17
C LEU A 7 37.47 45.98 16.28
N THR A 8 37.17 44.89 16.98
CA THR A 8 37.70 43.53 17.24
C THR A 8 36.69 42.86 18.19
N SER A 9 36.56 41.53 18.19
CA SER A 9 36.34 40.81 19.46
C SER A 9 36.94 39.41 19.38
N HIS A 10 38.00 39.21 20.17
CA HIS A 10 38.58 37.92 20.47
C HIS A 10 37.57 37.06 21.23
N SER A 11 37.16 35.93 20.64
CA SER A 11 36.67 34.80 21.42
C SER A 11 37.75 33.73 21.42
N SER A 12 38.39 33.56 22.58
CA SER A 12 39.41 32.55 22.84
C SER A 12 38.91 31.18 22.42
N LYS A 13 39.56 30.57 21.41
CA LYS A 13 39.37 29.17 21.08
C LYS A 13 39.87 28.35 22.26
N LYS A 14 38.98 27.97 23.17
CA LYS A 14 39.26 26.98 24.22
C LYS A 14 39.41 25.63 23.52
N TYR A 15 40.65 25.23 23.28
CA TYR A 15 40.95 23.86 22.86
C TYR A 15 40.54 22.92 23.99
N ILE A 16 39.55 22.09 23.72
CA ILE A 16 39.17 20.99 24.61
C ILE A 16 40.35 20.03 24.64
N SER A 17 40.90 19.76 25.83
CA SER A 17 42.01 18.83 25.99
C SER A 17 41.59 17.42 25.55
N GLY A 18 42.52 16.70 24.91
CA GLY A 18 42.30 15.35 24.37
C GLY A 18 41.59 14.32 25.27
N PRO A 19 41.67 14.37 26.62
CA PRO A 19 40.91 13.46 27.47
C PRO A 19 39.40 13.73 27.47
N LEU A 20 38.96 14.98 27.32
CA LEU A 20 37.54 15.33 27.30
C LEU A 20 36.90 15.11 25.91
N ALA A 21 37.72 15.12 24.84
CA ALA A 21 37.30 14.70 23.50
C ALA A 21 36.99 13.20 23.43
N LYS A 22 37.75 12.37 24.18
CA LYS A 22 37.51 10.91 24.27
C LYS A 22 36.27 10.55 25.10
N SER A 23 35.82 11.42 26.00
CA SER A 23 34.59 11.20 26.80
C SER A 23 33.30 11.42 26.01
N ARG A 24 33.34 12.03 24.82
CA ARG A 24 32.16 12.22 23.94
C ARG A 24 32.04 11.17 22.83
N GLN A 25 32.96 10.20 22.75
CA GLN A 25 32.94 9.17 21.70
C GLN A 25 32.08 7.94 22.04
N ASN A 26 31.36 7.96 23.17
CA ASN A 26 30.28 6.99 23.45
C ASN A 26 28.91 7.64 23.28
N VAL A 27 28.73 8.43 22.22
CA VAL A 27 27.40 8.53 21.61
C VAL A 27 27.35 7.35 20.67
N THR A 28 26.62 6.30 21.02
CA THR A 28 26.10 5.37 20.01
C THR A 28 25.22 6.22 19.11
N GLU A 29 25.81 6.80 18.06
CA GLU A 29 25.09 7.55 17.04
C GLU A 29 24.29 6.54 16.24
N ASN A 30 23.14 6.14 16.77
CA ASN A 30 22.23 5.26 16.07
C ASN A 30 21.73 6.01 14.83
N PHE A 31 21.85 5.37 13.67
CA PHE A 31 21.38 5.90 12.40
C PHE A 31 19.87 5.70 12.28
N GLY A 32 19.11 6.78 12.34
CA GLY A 32 17.66 6.76 12.17
C GLY A 32 17.26 6.59 10.69
N CYS A 33 16.22 5.79 10.45
CA CYS A 33 15.60 5.72 9.13
C CYS A 33 14.81 7.00 8.83
N PRO A 34 14.98 7.64 7.66
CA PRO A 34 14.18 8.82 7.29
C PRO A 34 12.71 8.49 6.98
N SER A 35 12.40 7.22 6.71
CA SER A 35 11.09 6.77 6.25
C SER A 35 10.28 6.03 7.32
N CYS A 36 10.89 5.68 8.47
CA CYS A 36 10.19 5.04 9.57
C CYS A 36 10.88 5.33 10.91
N THR A 37 10.34 4.79 12.01
CA THR A 37 10.85 5.03 13.37
C THR A 37 12.01 4.10 13.77
N SER A 38 12.52 3.28 12.84
CA SER A 38 13.62 2.34 13.11
C SER A 38 14.97 3.04 13.22
N HIS A 39 15.85 2.47 14.03
CA HIS A 39 17.21 2.97 14.26
C HIS A 39 18.19 1.80 14.15
N PHE A 40 19.41 2.07 13.69
CA PHE A 40 20.44 1.06 13.39
C PHE A 40 21.80 1.46 13.95
N ASP A 41 22.63 0.48 14.28
CA ASP A 41 23.94 0.74 14.88
C ASP A 41 24.99 1.07 13.81
N THR A 42 24.73 0.68 12.55
CA THR A 42 25.61 0.94 11.41
C THR A 42 24.88 1.48 10.19
N THR A 43 25.60 2.20 9.33
CA THR A 43 25.09 2.66 8.03
C THR A 43 24.78 1.50 7.07
N ILE A 44 25.48 0.37 7.21
CA ILE A 44 25.23 -0.84 6.42
C ILE A 44 23.87 -1.43 6.78
N GLU A 45 23.55 -1.54 8.07
CA GLU A 45 22.25 -2.00 8.54
C GLU A 45 21.11 -1.07 8.11
N LEU A 46 21.32 0.25 8.21
CA LEU A 46 20.36 1.23 7.69
C LEU A 46 20.16 1.07 6.18
N GLY A 47 21.25 0.93 5.40
CA GLY A 47 21.18 0.71 3.95
C GLY A 47 20.38 -0.55 3.60
N ASN A 48 20.70 -1.68 4.24
CA ASN A 48 19.98 -2.93 4.06
C ASN A 48 18.49 -2.80 4.42
N HIS A 49 18.16 -2.03 5.45
CA HIS A 49 16.78 -1.76 5.84
C HIS A 49 16.03 -0.94 4.77
N LEU A 50 16.65 0.14 4.27
CA LEU A 50 16.06 0.95 3.19
C LEU A 50 15.79 0.12 1.94
N ASP A 51 16.74 -0.72 1.52
CA ASP A 51 16.58 -1.61 0.37
C ASP A 51 15.50 -2.68 0.60
N LYS A 52 15.41 -3.22 1.82
CA LYS A 52 14.49 -4.32 2.12
C LYS A 52 13.06 -3.85 2.31
N ILE A 53 12.85 -2.70 2.96
CA ILE A 53 11.56 -2.23 3.47
C ILE A 53 11.02 -1.05 2.68
N HIS A 54 11.87 -0.12 2.26
CA HIS A 54 11.47 1.16 1.67
C HIS A 54 11.76 1.27 0.17
N THR A 55 12.25 0.20 -0.45
CA THR A 55 12.48 0.16 -1.89
C THR A 55 11.47 -0.78 -2.54
N ALA A 56 10.81 -0.28 -3.59
CA ALA A 56 9.91 -1.09 -4.40
C ALA A 56 10.70 -2.22 -5.07
N LYS A 57 10.25 -3.47 -4.87
CA LYS A 57 10.89 -4.64 -5.47
C LYS A 57 10.23 -4.99 -6.80
N PRO A 58 11.01 -5.36 -7.84
CA PRO A 58 10.46 -5.89 -9.07
C PRO A 58 9.61 -7.13 -8.81
N ARG A 59 8.53 -7.31 -9.60
CA ARG A 59 7.74 -8.55 -9.65
C ARG A 59 7.86 -9.12 -11.06
N ALA A 60 8.89 -9.94 -11.28
CA ALA A 60 9.22 -10.48 -12.61
C ALA A 60 8.02 -11.18 -13.28
N GLU A 61 7.21 -11.90 -12.50
CA GLU A 61 5.98 -12.55 -12.96
C GLU A 61 5.00 -11.56 -13.64
N VAL A 62 4.85 -10.37 -13.07
CA VAL A 62 3.97 -9.32 -13.60
C VAL A 62 4.59 -8.68 -14.83
N ASP A 63 5.90 -8.47 -14.83
CA ASP A 63 6.62 -7.90 -15.98
C ASP A 63 6.50 -8.80 -17.22
N GLU A 64 6.63 -10.12 -17.05
CA GLU A 64 6.46 -11.11 -18.12
C GLU A 64 5.03 -11.15 -18.63
N CYS A 65 4.04 -11.23 -17.73
CA CYS A 65 2.63 -11.21 -18.10
C CYS A 65 2.27 -9.91 -18.83
N PHE A 66 2.76 -8.76 -18.36
CA PHE A 66 2.50 -7.47 -18.97
C PHE A 66 3.14 -7.35 -20.37
N LYS A 67 4.37 -7.84 -20.55
CA LYS A 67 5.03 -7.88 -21.87
C LYS A 67 4.32 -8.78 -22.87
N ALA A 68 3.67 -9.84 -22.40
CA ALA A 68 2.91 -10.76 -23.23
C ALA A 68 1.52 -10.21 -23.67
N LEU A 69 1.02 -9.12 -23.05
CA LEU A 69 -0.26 -8.52 -23.41
C LEU A 69 -0.22 -7.93 -24.81
N LYS A 70 -1.13 -8.39 -25.68
CA LYS A 70 -1.30 -7.84 -27.03
C LYS A 70 -1.89 -6.44 -26.95
N HIS A 71 -1.42 -5.55 -27.82
CA HIS A 71 -1.85 -4.15 -27.85
C HIS A 71 -3.36 -4.00 -28.09
N ASN A 72 -3.95 -4.85 -28.94
CA ASN A 72 -5.37 -4.79 -29.29
C ASN A 72 -6.32 -5.17 -28.14
N ASP A 73 -5.80 -5.80 -27.09
CA ASP A 73 -6.60 -6.20 -25.92
C ASP A 73 -6.49 -5.19 -24.77
N LYS A 74 -5.72 -4.10 -24.95
CA LYS A 74 -5.51 -3.09 -23.92
C LYS A 74 -6.72 -2.18 -23.81
N TRP A 75 -7.07 -1.83 -22.58
CA TRP A 75 -8.10 -0.83 -22.32
C TRP A 75 -7.53 0.58 -22.51
N ILE A 76 -8.04 1.27 -23.53
CA ILE A 76 -7.71 2.64 -23.89
C ILE A 76 -8.88 3.54 -23.50
N LEU A 77 -8.59 4.62 -22.78
CA LEU A 77 -9.55 5.66 -22.40
C LEU A 77 -9.82 6.62 -23.56
N SER A 78 -10.87 7.42 -23.44
CA SER A 78 -11.20 8.48 -24.41
C SER A 78 -10.07 9.49 -24.64
N THR A 79 -9.21 9.69 -23.62
CA THR A 79 -8.00 10.53 -23.70
C THR A 79 -6.85 9.90 -24.51
N GLY A 80 -6.99 8.63 -24.91
CA GLY A 80 -5.93 7.82 -25.51
C GLY A 80 -4.98 7.18 -24.49
N LYS A 81 -5.15 7.47 -23.19
CA LYS A 81 -4.35 6.85 -22.13
C LYS A 81 -4.69 5.36 -22.01
N ILE A 82 -3.66 4.54 -21.85
CA ILE A 82 -3.81 3.10 -21.65
C ILE A 82 -3.84 2.81 -20.15
N VAL A 83 -4.94 2.22 -19.67
CA VAL A 83 -5.16 1.97 -18.23
C VAL A 83 -4.11 1.02 -17.66
N GLY A 84 -3.88 -0.11 -18.34
CA GLY A 84 -2.90 -1.10 -17.91
C GLY A 84 -1.48 -0.56 -17.83
N ASP A 85 -1.06 0.27 -18.78
CA ASP A 85 0.30 0.83 -18.83
C ASP A 85 0.50 1.85 -17.68
N SER A 86 -0.53 2.65 -17.41
CA SER A 86 -0.55 3.60 -16.30
C SER A 86 -0.49 2.89 -14.95
N LEU A 87 -1.30 1.84 -14.75
CA LEU A 87 -1.28 1.02 -13.54
C LEU A 87 0.05 0.28 -13.36
N TYR A 88 0.64 -0.23 -14.45
CA TYR A 88 1.94 -0.89 -14.40
C TYR A 88 3.06 0.08 -13.99
N ALA A 89 3.09 1.28 -14.58
CA ALA A 89 4.04 2.31 -14.21
C ALA A 89 3.90 2.70 -12.73
N PHE A 90 2.67 2.93 -12.27
CA PHE A 90 2.38 3.27 -10.87
C PHE A 90 2.71 2.13 -9.90
N GLY A 91 2.37 0.89 -10.26
CA GLY A 91 2.60 -0.32 -9.47
C GLY A 91 4.09 -0.58 -9.20
N LYS A 92 4.97 -0.28 -10.16
CA LYS A 92 6.43 -0.39 -9.98
C LYS A 92 6.99 0.57 -8.93
N LEU A 93 6.29 1.65 -8.62
CA LEU A 93 6.69 2.62 -7.61
C LEU A 93 6.17 2.26 -6.21
N GLN A 94 5.23 1.31 -6.10
CA GLN A 94 4.61 0.98 -4.83
C GLN A 94 5.53 0.15 -3.93
N ILE A 95 5.61 0.57 -2.67
CA ILE A 95 6.25 -0.17 -1.60
C ILE A 95 5.18 -1.06 -0.93
N GLY A 96 5.48 -2.33 -0.72
CA GLY A 96 4.52 -3.28 -0.15
C GLY A 96 3.46 -3.75 -1.16
N ASP A 97 2.38 -4.33 -0.67
CA ASP A 97 1.31 -4.84 -1.53
C ASP A 97 0.27 -3.76 -1.80
N HIS A 98 0.08 -3.47 -3.09
CA HIS A 98 -0.91 -2.52 -3.59
C HIS A 98 -1.60 -3.15 -4.81
N PRO A 99 -2.93 -3.01 -4.99
CA PRO A 99 -3.67 -3.63 -6.09
C PRO A 99 -3.10 -3.37 -7.49
N SER A 100 -2.61 -2.15 -7.73
CA SER A 100 -1.96 -1.77 -9.00
C SER A 100 -0.74 -2.62 -9.36
N ARG A 101 -0.06 -3.25 -8.38
CA ARG A 101 1.06 -4.19 -8.63
C ARG A 101 0.60 -5.45 -9.34
N SER A 102 -0.69 -5.76 -9.31
CA SER A 102 -1.33 -6.84 -10.06
C SER A 102 -2.19 -6.32 -11.21
N LEU A 103 -1.99 -5.06 -11.64
CA LEU A 103 -2.78 -4.36 -12.66
C LEU A 103 -4.27 -4.23 -12.31
N ILE A 104 -4.60 -4.28 -11.01
CA ILE A 104 -5.97 -4.10 -10.52
C ILE A 104 -6.17 -2.62 -10.20
N PHE A 105 -7.21 -2.04 -10.77
CA PHE A 105 -7.68 -0.70 -10.40
C PHE A 105 -8.60 -0.80 -9.18
N ASP A 106 -8.20 -0.17 -8.07
CA ASP A 106 -9.05 -0.08 -6.86
C ASP A 106 -9.76 1.28 -6.81
N LEU A 107 -11.09 1.27 -6.77
CA LEU A 107 -11.88 2.50 -6.66
C LEU A 107 -11.62 3.26 -5.35
N GLY A 108 -11.22 2.57 -4.28
CA GLY A 108 -10.87 3.17 -2.99
C GLY A 108 -9.62 4.07 -3.07
N ASP A 109 -8.73 3.82 -4.03
CA ASP A 109 -7.47 4.53 -4.20
C ASP A 109 -7.56 5.71 -5.19
N SER A 110 -8.77 6.13 -5.56
CA SER A 110 -9.00 7.22 -6.53
C SER A 110 -8.17 8.48 -6.22
N GLU A 111 -8.11 8.89 -4.96
CA GLU A 111 -7.33 10.06 -4.53
C GLU A 111 -5.81 9.84 -4.71
N SER A 112 -5.32 8.63 -4.45
CA SER A 112 -3.91 8.26 -4.65
C SER A 112 -3.53 8.34 -6.12
N TYR A 113 -4.38 7.84 -7.02
CA TYR A 113 -4.11 7.92 -8.46
C TYR A 113 -4.04 9.37 -8.96
N ILE A 114 -4.93 10.24 -8.49
CA ILE A 114 -4.94 11.66 -8.87
C ILE A 114 -3.69 12.36 -8.32
N LYS A 115 -3.38 12.19 -7.03
CA LYS A 115 -2.22 12.81 -6.38
C LYS A 115 -0.90 12.42 -7.04
N ASN A 116 -0.80 11.17 -7.52
CA ASN A 116 0.38 10.66 -8.20
C ASN A 116 0.35 10.92 -9.72
N GLY A 117 -0.64 11.64 -10.24
CA GLY A 117 -0.76 11.98 -11.66
C GLY A 117 -0.99 10.77 -12.58
N VAL A 118 -1.47 9.65 -12.03
CA VAL A 118 -1.71 8.41 -12.79
C VAL A 118 -2.93 8.59 -13.70
N PHE A 119 -4.01 9.15 -13.14
CA PHE A 119 -5.27 9.42 -13.85
C PHE A 119 -5.84 10.78 -13.46
N THR A 120 -6.60 11.40 -14.36
CA THR A 120 -7.43 12.58 -14.04
C THR A 120 -8.77 12.17 -13.42
N GLU A 121 -9.52 13.12 -12.89
CA GLU A 121 -10.87 12.86 -12.35
C GLU A 121 -11.82 12.32 -13.44
N GLU A 122 -11.74 12.87 -14.65
CA GLU A 122 -12.56 12.45 -15.79
C GLU A 122 -12.22 11.02 -16.24
N GLU A 123 -10.93 10.70 -16.28
CA GLU A 123 -10.44 9.35 -16.60
C GLU A 123 -10.93 8.33 -15.55
N ILE A 124 -10.95 8.70 -14.27
CA ILE A 124 -11.45 7.84 -13.18
C ILE A 124 -12.96 7.63 -13.31
N GLU A 125 -13.74 8.66 -13.63
CA GLU A 125 -15.18 8.51 -13.86
C GLU A 125 -15.49 7.65 -15.10
N GLU A 126 -14.71 7.77 -16.18
CA GLU A 126 -14.78 6.88 -17.33
C GLU A 126 -14.51 5.42 -16.90
N ILE A 127 -13.45 5.19 -16.11
CA ILE A 127 -13.10 3.86 -15.58
C ILE A 127 -14.24 3.27 -14.72
N LYS A 128 -14.85 4.08 -13.84
CA LYS A 128 -15.95 3.65 -12.96
C LYS A 128 -17.19 3.22 -13.73
N THR A 129 -17.47 3.89 -14.84
CA THR A 129 -18.67 3.67 -15.64
C THR A 129 -18.46 2.63 -16.74
N TYR A 130 -17.21 2.33 -17.10
CA TYR A 130 -16.86 1.35 -18.13
C TYR A 130 -17.31 -0.06 -17.78
N LYS A 131 -18.12 -0.65 -18.68
CA LYS A 131 -18.67 -2.02 -18.56
C LYS A 131 -19.25 -2.32 -17.18
N SER A 132 -19.74 -1.30 -16.46
CA SER A 132 -20.25 -1.46 -15.10
C SER A 132 -21.39 -2.48 -15.12
N PRO A 133 -21.18 -3.70 -14.58
CA PRO A 133 -22.23 -4.69 -14.59
C PRO A 133 -23.36 -4.14 -13.72
N LYS A 134 -24.60 -4.34 -14.16
CA LYS A 134 -25.76 -4.04 -13.31
C LYS A 134 -25.52 -4.73 -11.98
N ARG A 135 -25.49 -3.94 -10.90
CA ARG A 135 -25.27 -4.45 -9.55
C ARG A 135 -26.25 -5.60 -9.32
N VAL A 136 -25.74 -6.82 -9.24
CA VAL A 136 -26.58 -7.98 -8.94
C VAL A 136 -27.01 -7.80 -7.50
N GLN A 137 -28.31 -7.64 -7.29
CA GLN A 137 -28.89 -7.65 -5.96
C GLN A 137 -28.63 -9.03 -5.38
N LEU A 138 -28.08 -9.09 -4.16
CA LEU A 138 -27.95 -10.38 -3.47
C LEU A 138 -29.36 -10.97 -3.32
N PRO A 139 -29.62 -12.19 -3.82
CA PRO A 139 -30.90 -12.85 -3.65
C PRO A 139 -31.35 -12.86 -2.18
N ASP A 140 -32.64 -12.63 -1.95
CA ASP A 140 -33.19 -12.44 -0.60
C ASP A 140 -33.01 -13.68 0.28
N ASP A 141 -33.02 -14.88 -0.31
CA ASP A 141 -32.76 -16.15 0.35
C ASP A 141 -31.33 -16.22 0.89
N ILE A 142 -30.34 -15.85 0.07
CA ILE A 142 -28.92 -15.78 0.49
C ILE A 142 -28.75 -14.69 1.54
N LYS A 143 -29.37 -13.53 1.35
CA LYS A 143 -29.32 -12.42 2.31
C LYS A 143 -29.91 -12.83 3.66
N HIS A 144 -31.04 -13.54 3.66
CA HIS A 144 -31.66 -14.06 4.86
C HIS A 144 -30.79 -15.11 5.56
N TYR A 145 -30.21 -16.03 4.78
CA TYR A 145 -29.27 -17.03 5.29
C TYR A 145 -28.05 -16.39 5.95
N LEU A 146 -27.40 -15.42 5.28
CA LEU A 146 -26.25 -14.71 5.84
C LEU A 146 -26.62 -13.92 7.10
N ASN A 147 -27.82 -13.30 7.13
CA ASN A 147 -28.31 -12.58 8.31
C ASN A 147 -28.51 -13.49 9.52
N LYS A 148 -28.72 -14.80 9.34
CA LYS A 148 -28.77 -15.76 10.45
C LYS A 148 -27.48 -15.79 11.27
N PHE A 149 -26.35 -15.46 10.63
CA PHE A 149 -25.02 -15.43 11.23
C PHE A 149 -24.56 -14.03 11.61
N ASN A 150 -25.40 -13.00 11.43
CA ASN A 150 -25.12 -11.63 11.84
C ASN A 150 -25.26 -11.49 13.38
N CYS A 151 -24.43 -12.24 14.11
CA CYS A 151 -24.44 -12.32 15.56
C CYS A 151 -23.28 -11.50 16.15
N GLN A 152 -23.47 -11.01 17.38
CA GLN A 152 -22.49 -10.15 18.07
C GLN A 152 -21.34 -10.94 18.74
N SER A 153 -21.36 -12.27 18.68
CA SER A 153 -20.33 -13.11 19.31
C SER A 153 -20.03 -14.38 18.54
N THR A 154 -18.81 -14.90 18.72
CA THR A 154 -18.38 -16.18 18.13
C THR A 154 -19.12 -17.38 18.73
N ALA A 155 -19.64 -17.27 19.95
CA ALA A 155 -20.48 -18.30 20.57
C ALA A 155 -21.84 -18.42 19.87
N ASP A 156 -22.45 -17.28 19.52
CA ASP A 156 -23.74 -17.24 18.85
C ASP A 156 -23.66 -17.75 17.40
N ILE A 157 -22.58 -17.43 16.68
CA ILE A 157 -22.30 -17.98 15.34
C ILE A 157 -22.21 -19.50 15.40
N ARG A 158 -21.47 -20.06 16.37
CA ARG A 158 -21.36 -21.53 16.55
C ARG A 158 -22.70 -22.18 16.87
N LYS A 159 -23.58 -21.50 17.61
CA LYS A 159 -24.93 -21.98 17.92
C LYS A 159 -25.84 -21.93 16.70
N ALA A 160 -25.76 -20.87 15.88
CA ALA A 160 -26.50 -20.75 14.63
C ALA A 160 -26.11 -21.87 13.64
N ASN A 161 -24.82 -22.16 13.47
CA ASN A 161 -24.31 -23.25 12.63
C ASN A 161 -24.85 -24.63 13.07
N LYS A 162 -24.89 -24.90 14.38
CA LYS A 162 -25.42 -26.17 14.91
C LYS A 162 -26.91 -26.36 14.63
N ARG A 163 -27.71 -25.28 14.55
CA ARG A 163 -29.15 -25.37 14.28
C ARG A 163 -29.45 -25.72 12.82
N ASP A 164 -28.59 -25.34 11.87
CA ASP A 164 -28.75 -25.72 10.46
C ASP A 164 -28.41 -27.20 10.21
N ILE A 165 -27.32 -27.68 10.79
CA ILE A 165 -26.88 -29.08 10.62
C ILE A 165 -27.90 -30.08 11.19
N VAL A 166 -28.69 -29.69 12.19
CA VAL A 166 -29.70 -30.54 12.82
C VAL A 166 -31.07 -30.44 12.10
N GLY A 167 -31.30 -29.40 11.27
CA GLY A 167 -32.56 -29.17 10.58
C GLY A 167 -32.79 -29.99 9.30
N GLU A 168 -31.75 -30.59 8.73
CA GLU A 168 -31.85 -31.36 7.46
C GLU A 168 -32.10 -32.87 7.65
N HIS A 169 -32.29 -33.37 8.88
CA HIS A 169 -32.37 -34.83 9.11
C HIS A 169 -33.77 -35.45 9.16
N LEU A 170 -34.84 -34.77 8.71
CA LEU A 170 -36.18 -35.37 8.65
C LEU A 170 -36.99 -34.88 7.44
N ASN A 171 -36.86 -35.55 6.28
CA ASN A 171 -38.01 -36.12 5.55
C ASN A 171 -37.58 -37.02 4.37
N CYS A 172 -36.89 -38.14 4.63
CA CYS A 172 -36.73 -39.24 3.64
C CYS A 172 -37.33 -40.55 4.15
N LYS A 173 -38.52 -40.49 4.76
CA LYS A 173 -39.31 -41.67 5.10
C LYS A 173 -40.76 -41.41 4.74
N ASN A 174 -41.08 -41.50 3.44
CA ASN A 174 -42.42 -41.84 2.91
C ASN A 174 -42.31 -42.00 1.38
N ILE A 175 -41.62 -43.06 0.95
CA ILE A 175 -41.87 -43.70 -0.34
C ILE A 175 -41.86 -45.20 -0.06
N HIS A 176 -43.05 -45.75 0.21
CA HIS A 176 -43.53 -47.05 -0.24
C HIS A 176 -45.01 -47.20 0.09
#